data_AF-A0A835C8J4-F1
#
_entry.id   AF-A0A835C8J4-F1
#
_cell.length_a   1.000
_cell.length_b   1.000
_cell.length_c   1.000
_cell.angle_alpha   90.00
_cell.angle_beta   90.00
_cell.angle_gamma   90.00
#
_symmetry.space_group_name_H-M   'P 1'
#
loop_
_entity.id
_entity.type
_entity.pdbx_description
1 polymer ?
#
loop_
_entity_poly.entity_id
_entity_poly.type
_entity_poly.pdbx_seq_one_letter_code
_entity_poly.pdbx_strand_id
1 'polypeptide(L)' 'MENMVYFLAELSLVHYSTVILYSPSVIAASAVYAARSTLNRSPFWTETLKHYTGYSEDQIR' A
#
# COMPACT_ATOMS: atom_id res chain seq x y z
N MET A 1 -3.40 12.15 -2.75
CA MET A 1 -2.87 10.79 -2.51
C MET A 1 -3.86 10.02 -1.64
N GLU A 2 -4.33 10.59 -0.54
CA GLU A 2 -5.28 9.96 0.40
C GLU A 2 -6.51 9.32 -0.26
N ASN A 3 -7.27 10.05 -1.08
CA ASN A 3 -8.48 9.50 -1.75
C ASN A 3 -8.21 8.24 -2.57
N MET A 4 -7.02 8.14 -3.16
CA MET A 4 -6.64 7.02 -3.99
C MET A 4 -6.16 5.83 -3.16
N VAL A 5 -5.49 6.10 -2.04
CA VAL A 5 -5.14 5.08 -1.04
C VAL A 5 -6.42 4.50 -0.42
N TYR A 6 -7.40 5.33 -0.06
CA TYR A 6 -8.68 4.87 0.45
C TYR A 6 -9.42 4.01 -0.57
N PHE A 7 -9.50 4.46 -1.82
CA PHE A 7 -10.10 3.67 -2.89
C PHE A 7 -9.44 2.29 -3.06
N LEU A 8 -8.10 2.23 -3.05
CA LEU A 8 -7.35 0.98 -3.16
C LEU A 8 -7.52 0.09 -1.92
N ALA A 9 -7.60 0.67 -0.72
CA ALA A 9 -7.85 -0.07 0.50
C ALA A 9 -9.26 -0.66 0.52
N GLU A 10 -10.28 0.10 0.14
CA GLU A 10 -11.66 -0.39 -0.01
C GLU A 10 -11.75 -1.49 -1.07
N LEU A 11 -11.05 -1.34 -2.21
CA LEU A 11 -10.97 -2.38 -3.24
C LEU A 11 -10.34 -3.68 -2.70
N SER A 12 -9.30 -3.54 -1.86
CA SER A 12 -8.66 -4.68 -1.18
C SER A 12 -9.62 -5.38 -0.23
N LEU A 13 -10.51 -4.63 0.44
CA LEU A 13 -11.53 -5.17 1.34
C LEU A 13 -12.65 -5.91 0.59
N VAL A 14 -13.00 -5.47 -0.62
CA VAL A 14 -13.95 -6.17 -1.50
C VAL A 14 -13.39 -7.53 -1.94
N HIS A 15 -12.06 -7.64 -2.05
CA HIS A 15 -11.39 -8.90 -2.37
C HIS A 15 -11.18 -9.74 -1.11
N TYR A 16 -12.14 -10.61 -0.81
CA TYR A 16 -12.15 -11.46 0.38
C TYR A 16 -10.86 -12.28 0.58
N SER A 17 -10.26 -12.77 -0.51
CA SER A 17 -8.98 -13.47 -0.49
C SER A 17 -7.84 -12.60 0.04
N THR A 18 -7.79 -11.32 -0.33
CA THR A 18 -6.72 -10.40 0.07
C THR A 18 -6.81 -10.04 1.55
N VAL A 19 -8.02 -9.85 2.07
CA VAL A 19 -8.25 -9.56 3.51
C VAL A 19 -7.90 -10.75 4.39
N ILE A 20 -8.11 -11.97 3.90
CA ILE A 20 -7.80 -13.20 4.65
C ILE A 20 -6.31 -13.55 4.59
N LEU A 21 -5.67 -13.30 3.45
CA LEU A 21 -4.27 -13.67 3.22
C LEU A 21 -3.27 -12.65 3.78
N TYR A 22 -3.66 -11.38 3.92
CA TYR A 22 -2.74 -10.30 4.28
C TYR A 22 -3.25 -9.49 5.48
N SER A 23 -2.30 -9.03 6.32
CA SER A 23 -2.65 -8.20 7.46
C SER A 23 -3.10 -6.79 7.02
N PRO A 24 -3.98 -6.12 7.79
CA PRO A 24 -4.44 -4.76 7.48
C PRO A 24 -3.30 -3.77 7.29
N SER A 25 -2.18 -3.96 8.01
CA SER A 25 -0.97 -3.14 7.90
C SER A 25 -0.30 -3.27 6.52
N VAL A 26 -0.24 -4.49 5.97
CA VAL A 26 0.32 -4.74 4.63
C VAL A 26 -0.61 -4.17 3.56
N ILE A 27 -1.92 -4.34 3.72
CA ILE A 27 -2.93 -3.78 2.80
C ILE A 27 -2.86 -2.24 2.75
N ALA A 28 -2.71 -1.59 3.90
CA ALA A 28 -2.54 -0.13 3.95
C ALA A 28 -1.23 0.31 3.27
N ALA A 29 -0.13 -0.41 3.53
CA ALA A 29 1.17 -0.11 2.93
C ALA A 29 1.16 -0.32 1.40
N SER A 30 0.51 -1.37 0.91
CA SER A 30 0.37 -1.66 -0.52
C SER A 30 -0.56 -0.69 -1.24
N ALA A 31 -1.65 -0.26 -0.60
CA ALA A 31 -2.49 0.80 -1.12
C ALA A 31 -1.71 2.13 -1.28
N VAL A 32 -0.84 2.47 -0.32
CA VAL A 32 0.06 3.64 -0.42
C VAL A 32 1.07 3.48 -1.56
N TYR A 33 1.70 2.31 -1.67
CA TYR A 33 2.65 2.02 -2.74
C TYR A 33 1.99 2.09 -4.13
N ALA A 34 0.85 1.43 -4.31
CA ALA A 34 0.08 1.46 -5.55
C ALA A 34 -0.39 2.88 -5.89
N ALA A 35 -0.87 3.65 -4.91
CA ALA A 35 -1.25 5.04 -5.15
C ALA A 35 -0.08 5.91 -5.62
N ARG A 36 1.11 5.72 -5.03
CA ARG A 36 2.33 6.44 -5.42
C ARG A 36 2.84 6.02 -6.79
N SER A 37 2.75 4.72 -7.11
CA SER A 37 3.13 4.15 -8.41
C SER A 37 2.26 4.70 -9.54
N THR A 38 0.93 4.70 -9.40
CA THR A 38 0.05 5.25 -10.43
C THR A 38 0.19 6.76 -10.59
N LEU A 39 0.50 7.49 -9.51
CA LEU A 39 0.80 8.93 -9.58
C LEU A 39 2.22 9.23 -10.09
N ASN A 40 2.96 8.19 -10.52
CA ASN A 40 4.33 8.24 -11.03
C ASN A 40 5.29 9.05 -10.14
N ARG A 41 5.09 9.01 -8.81
CA ARG A 41 5.95 9.72 -7.86
C ARG A 41 7.17 8.87 -7.52
N SER A 42 8.28 9.14 -8.19
CA SER A 42 9.58 8.58 -7.85
C SER A 42 10.23 9.35 -6.69
N PRO A 43 10.83 8.66 -5.70
CA PRO A 43 10.83 7.21 -5.50
C PRO A 43 9.48 6.71 -4.96
N PHE A 44 9.02 5.56 -5.49
CA PHE A 44 7.73 4.96 -5.15
C PHE A 44 7.66 4.54 -3.68
N TRP A 45 8.78 4.08 -3.13
CA TRP A 45 8.96 3.79 -1.71
C TRP A 45 10.12 4.60 -1.12
N THR A 46 9.80 5.54 -0.23
CA THR A 46 10.80 6.39 0.44
C THR A 46 11.29 5.77 1.75
N GLU A 47 12.53 6.05 2.16
CA GLU A 47 13.08 5.62 3.48
C GLU A 47 12.18 6.04 4.65
N THR A 48 11.52 7.20 4.56
CA THR A 48 10.54 7.65 5.56
C THR A 48 9.38 6.66 5.71
N LEU A 49 8.85 6.12 4.60
CA LEU A 49 7.78 5.12 4.65
C LEU A 49 8.28 3.81 5.23
N LYS A 50 9.49 3.38 4.87
CA LYS A 50 10.13 2.20 5.45
C LYS A 50 10.36 2.37 6.96
N HIS A 51 10.73 3.57 7.42
CA HIS A 51 10.91 3.88 8.83
C HIS A 51 9.59 3.83 9.62
N TYR A 52 8.49 4.38 9.09
CA TYR A 52 7.20 4.39 9.78
C TYR A 52 6.42 3.08 9.70
N THR A 53 6.53 2.36 8.57
CA THR A 53 5.76 1.12 8.36
C THR A 53 6.58 -0.13 8.68
N GLY A 54 7.91 -0.04 8.74
CA GLY A 54 8.81 -1.17 8.92
C GLY A 54 8.96 -2.08 7.67
N TYR A 55 8.17 -1.84 6.61
CA TYR A 55 8.15 -2.70 5.44
C TYR A 55 9.09 -2.19 4.33
N SER A 56 9.84 -3.11 3.72
CA SER A 56 10.61 -2.88 2.50
C SER A 56 9.74 -3.02 1.26
N GLU A 57 10.07 -2.30 0.19
CA GLU A 57 9.35 -2.34 -1.10
C GLU A 57 9.09 -3.77 -1.61
N ASP A 58 10.06 -4.66 -1.43
CA ASP A 58 9.97 -6.09 -1.79
C ASP A 58 8.87 -6.87 -1.05
N GLN A 59 8.47 -6.43 0.14
CA GLN A 59 7.39 -7.05 0.93
C GLN A 59 5.99 -6.56 0.54
N ILE A 60 5.92 -5.50 -0.26
CA ILE A 60 4.69 -4.74 -0.53
C ILE A 60 4.35 -4.72 -2.03
N ARG A 61 5.36 -4.97 -2.87
CA ARG A 61 5.22 -5.18 -4.33
C ARG A 61 4.44 -6.46 -4.63
#